data_AF-A0A2Z6RNH5-F1
#
_entry.id   AF-A0A2Z6RNH5-F1
#
_cell.length_a   1.000
_cell.length_b   1.000
_cell.length_c   1.000
_cell.angle_alpha   90.00
_cell.angle_beta   90.00
_cell.angle_gamma   90.00
#
_symmetry.space_group_name_H-M   'P 1'
#
loop_
_entity.id
_entity.type
_entity.pdbx_description
1 polymer ?
#
loop_
_entity_poly.entity_id
_entity_poly.type
_entity_poly.pdbx_seq_one_letter_code
_entity_poly.pdbx_strand_id
1 'polypeptide(L)'
;MESLCSELKVEIFRYVSTPIALILLNRNWYSTSQDPHARAEWLIYKYGRAHSLFHAIRLGNNFVTVEVVQVLLAKKAVISRYFIQRLVMQFGTSDPKLTEMRIKYNMNVDTSKDETWASNLSLPVFTKLVTEATNELKCDMAIRGNDLELFHYLTAGALTINQAPAVLSENIQHIEDLIINKKFIPFPPRPKTLVRKSSPGGEVEYYPSKDGYENNRQINLISRAVLIQPELVNLWKNIGYNEVCSDLNEIVVEGTLLVCLPPNPPDNWICPSTDDIIERLQKLFKLGFRLTDRIIEESINLFESRINIVGEPLLNAFSKIQGNSTPAIVKSTLTKIRKTGKKTRNSRKKR
;
A
#
# COMPACT_ATOMS: atom_id res chain seq x y z
N MET A 1 -37.05 -3.43 8.67
CA MET A 1 -35.95 -3.80 7.76
C MET A 1 -36.35 -4.81 6.70
N GLU A 2 -37.33 -5.69 6.94
CA GLU A 2 -37.82 -6.63 5.92
C GLU A 2 -38.47 -5.92 4.72
N SER A 3 -39.08 -4.76 4.95
CA SER A 3 -39.73 -3.91 3.95
C SER A 3 -38.82 -3.07 3.05
N LEU A 4 -37.49 -3.07 3.28
CA LEU A 4 -36.56 -2.34 2.41
C LEU A 4 -36.46 -3.06 1.05
N CYS A 5 -36.59 -2.31 -0.04
CA CYS A 5 -36.35 -2.85 -1.38
C CYS A 5 -34.88 -3.29 -1.53
N SER A 6 -34.62 -4.17 -2.50
CA SER A 6 -33.29 -4.74 -2.76
C SER A 6 -32.24 -3.66 -3.02
N GLU A 7 -32.57 -2.63 -3.80
CA GLU A 7 -31.66 -1.53 -4.15
C GLU A 7 -31.16 -0.77 -2.92
N LEU A 8 -32.06 -0.39 -2.01
CA LEU A 8 -31.69 0.29 -0.76
C LEU A 8 -30.86 -0.62 0.16
N LYS A 9 -31.09 -1.93 0.14
CA LYS A 9 -30.26 -2.88 0.88
C LYS A 9 -28.84 -2.91 0.32
N VAL A 10 -28.68 -2.95 -1.00
CA VAL A 10 -27.35 -2.89 -1.65
C VAL A 10 -26.63 -1.59 -1.27
N GLU A 11 -27.33 -0.47 -1.33
CA GLU A 11 -26.79 0.85 -0.99
C GLU A 11 -26.32 0.90 0.47
N ILE A 12 -27.14 0.43 1.42
CA ILE A 12 -26.75 0.35 2.83
C ILE A 12 -25.55 -0.59 3.01
N PHE A 13 -25.60 -1.77 2.37
CA PHE A 13 -24.57 -2.80 2.49
C PHE A 13 -23.19 -2.27 2.06
N ARG A 14 -23.15 -1.43 1.02
CA ARG A 14 -21.93 -0.78 0.52
C ARG A 14 -21.16 -0.02 1.62
N TYR A 15 -21.87 0.62 2.55
CA TYR A 15 -21.26 1.42 3.62
C TYR A 15 -20.88 0.61 4.88
N VAL A 16 -21.17 -0.69 4.91
CA VAL A 16 -20.90 -1.53 6.08
C VAL A 16 -19.40 -1.82 6.17
N SER A 17 -18.78 -1.41 7.28
CA SER A 17 -17.35 -1.63 7.53
C SER A 17 -17.00 -3.12 7.62
N THR A 18 -17.82 -3.88 8.35
CA THR A 18 -17.63 -5.32 8.62
C THR A 18 -18.92 -6.09 8.30
N PRO A 19 -19.11 -6.55 7.05
CA PRO A 19 -20.35 -7.20 6.62
C PRO A 19 -20.70 -8.46 7.40
N ILE A 20 -19.71 -9.21 7.92
CA ILE A 20 -19.94 -10.52 8.55
C ILE A 20 -20.87 -10.42 9.76
N ALA A 21 -20.75 -9.38 10.58
CA ALA A 21 -21.61 -9.19 11.74
C ALA A 21 -23.07 -8.99 11.30
N LEU A 22 -23.29 -8.18 10.25
CA LEU A 22 -24.62 -7.90 9.72
C LEU A 22 -25.26 -9.16 9.10
N ILE A 23 -24.46 -9.93 8.38
CA ILE A 23 -24.85 -11.16 7.70
C ILE A 23 -25.27 -12.24 8.70
N LEU A 24 -24.53 -12.41 9.81
CA LEU A 24 -24.81 -13.42 10.82
C LEU A 24 -26.08 -13.12 11.63
N LEU A 25 -26.44 -11.85 11.77
CA LEU A 25 -27.60 -11.43 12.56
C LEU A 25 -28.93 -11.51 11.80
N ASN A 26 -28.91 -11.57 10.46
CA ASN A 26 -30.14 -11.45 9.68
C ASN A 26 -30.07 -12.15 8.31
N ARG A 27 -31.05 -13.02 8.03
CA ARG A 27 -31.13 -13.78 6.76
C ARG A 27 -31.34 -12.92 5.51
N ASN A 28 -32.02 -11.78 5.63
CA ASN A 28 -32.19 -10.87 4.49
C ASN A 28 -30.85 -10.21 4.13
N TRP A 29 -30.05 -9.83 5.12
CA TRP A 29 -28.71 -9.31 4.89
C TRP A 29 -27.75 -10.39 4.36
N TYR A 30 -27.90 -11.64 4.82
CA TYR A 30 -27.22 -12.77 4.20
C TYR A 30 -27.57 -12.90 2.71
N SER A 31 -28.86 -12.85 2.35
CA SER A 31 -29.30 -12.90 0.96
C SER A 31 -28.72 -11.75 0.13
N THR A 32 -28.76 -10.51 0.63
CA THR A 32 -28.11 -9.36 -0.05
C THR A 32 -26.61 -9.57 -0.21
N SER A 33 -25.94 -10.16 0.78
CA SER A 33 -24.50 -10.46 0.67
C SER A 33 -24.16 -11.55 -0.34
N GLN A 34 -25.13 -12.33 -0.83
CA GLN A 34 -24.93 -13.31 -1.91
C GLN A 34 -25.06 -12.68 -3.30
N ASP A 35 -25.62 -11.47 -3.42
CA ASP A 35 -25.73 -10.76 -4.68
C ASP A 35 -24.34 -10.31 -5.19
N PRO A 36 -23.92 -10.73 -6.40
CA PRO A 36 -22.67 -10.28 -7.01
C PRO A 36 -22.55 -8.76 -7.13
N HIS A 37 -23.67 -8.06 -7.38
CA HIS A 37 -23.67 -6.60 -7.46
C HIS A 37 -23.37 -5.94 -6.12
N ALA A 38 -24.00 -6.43 -5.04
CA ALA A 38 -23.74 -5.94 -3.69
C ALA A 38 -22.27 -6.15 -3.27
N ARG A 39 -21.70 -7.33 -3.57
CA ARG A 39 -20.28 -7.62 -3.29
C ARG A 39 -19.35 -6.70 -4.06
N ALA A 40 -19.60 -6.52 -5.35
CA ALA A 40 -18.77 -5.68 -6.22
C ALA A 40 -18.82 -4.20 -5.79
N GLU A 41 -20.01 -3.67 -5.49
CA GLU A 41 -20.20 -2.32 -4.97
C GLU A 41 -19.45 -2.11 -3.66
N TRP A 42 -19.58 -3.05 -2.73
CA TRP A 42 -18.89 -2.99 -1.45
C TRP A 42 -17.36 -3.01 -1.61
N LEU A 43 -16.83 -3.88 -2.48
CA LEU A 43 -15.40 -3.94 -2.77
C LEU A 43 -14.87 -2.63 -3.36
N ILE A 44 -15.55 -2.09 -4.37
CA ILE A 44 -15.14 -0.85 -5.03
C ILE A 44 -15.22 0.33 -4.06
N TYR A 45 -16.27 0.40 -3.25
CA TYR A 45 -16.41 1.45 -2.25
C TYR A 45 -15.33 1.37 -1.17
N LYS A 46 -15.01 0.16 -0.71
CA LYS A 46 -14.07 -0.05 0.41
C LYS A 46 -12.60 0.01 0.01
N TYR A 47 -12.27 -0.48 -1.19
CA TYR A 47 -10.88 -0.68 -1.63
C TYR A 47 -10.53 0.04 -2.92
N GLY A 48 -11.46 0.78 -3.51
CA GLY A 48 -11.27 1.42 -4.80
C GLY A 48 -11.30 0.45 -5.97
N ARG A 49 -11.32 1.00 -7.18
CA ARG A 49 -11.34 0.21 -8.43
C ARG A 49 -10.00 -0.47 -8.72
N ALA A 50 -8.91 0.11 -8.23
CA ALA A 50 -7.55 -0.37 -8.46
C ALA A 50 -7.26 -1.69 -7.76
N HIS A 51 -7.76 -1.88 -6.53
CA HIS A 51 -7.45 -3.05 -5.71
C HIS A 51 -8.65 -3.95 -5.43
N SER A 52 -9.83 -3.65 -5.97
CA SER A 52 -11.04 -4.46 -5.75
C SER A 52 -10.88 -5.92 -6.17
N LEU A 53 -10.19 -6.20 -7.29
CA LEU A 53 -9.93 -7.56 -7.77
C LEU A 53 -9.01 -8.34 -6.82
N PHE A 54 -7.92 -7.71 -6.35
CA PHE A 54 -7.04 -8.29 -5.34
C PHE A 54 -7.81 -8.66 -4.08
N HIS A 55 -8.59 -7.71 -3.55
CA HIS A 55 -9.35 -7.93 -2.33
C HIS A 55 -10.47 -8.98 -2.50
N ALA A 56 -11.12 -9.05 -3.66
CA ALA A 56 -12.10 -10.09 -3.98
C ALA A 56 -11.50 -11.50 -3.78
N ILE A 57 -10.33 -11.75 -4.37
CA ILE A 57 -9.65 -13.04 -4.32
C ILE A 57 -9.12 -13.32 -2.92
N ARG A 58 -8.51 -12.33 -2.26
CA ARG A 58 -7.94 -12.48 -0.92
C ARG A 58 -9.01 -12.83 0.14
N LEU A 59 -10.27 -12.44 -0.08
CA LEU A 59 -11.39 -12.82 0.79
C LEU A 59 -11.84 -14.29 0.60
N GLY A 60 -11.31 -14.97 -0.40
CA GLY A 60 -11.46 -16.41 -0.63
C GLY A 60 -12.63 -16.81 -1.53
N ASN A 61 -12.69 -18.10 -1.83
CA ASN A 61 -13.63 -18.69 -2.79
C ASN A 61 -15.11 -18.49 -2.46
N ASN A 62 -15.45 -18.36 -1.17
CA ASN A 62 -16.83 -18.11 -0.77
C ASN A 62 -17.29 -16.69 -1.15
N PHE A 63 -16.33 -15.79 -1.37
CA PHE A 63 -16.58 -14.40 -1.72
C PHE A 63 -16.52 -14.17 -3.24
N VAL A 64 -15.45 -14.61 -3.91
CA VAL A 64 -15.25 -14.36 -5.34
C VAL A 64 -15.86 -15.45 -6.22
N THR A 65 -16.72 -15.03 -7.16
CA THR A 65 -17.29 -15.89 -8.21
C THR A 65 -17.04 -15.26 -9.58
N VAL A 66 -17.35 -15.99 -10.65
CA VAL A 66 -17.23 -15.48 -12.02
C VAL A 66 -18.12 -14.26 -12.24
N GLU A 67 -19.32 -14.28 -11.67
CA GLU A 67 -20.30 -13.19 -11.74
C GLU A 67 -19.78 -11.95 -11.00
N VAL A 68 -19.19 -12.11 -9.82
CA VAL A 68 -18.57 -10.99 -9.08
C VAL A 68 -17.46 -10.35 -9.91
N VAL A 69 -16.59 -11.15 -10.54
CA VAL A 69 -15.54 -10.64 -11.43
C VAL A 69 -16.14 -9.90 -12.62
N GLN A 70 -17.16 -10.44 -13.28
CA GLN A 70 -17.83 -9.77 -14.39
C GLN A 70 -18.42 -8.42 -13.98
N VAL A 71 -19.09 -8.35 -12.82
CA VAL A 71 -19.65 -7.09 -12.33
C VAL A 71 -18.56 -6.08 -11.97
N LEU A 72 -17.46 -6.53 -11.34
CA LEU A 72 -16.30 -5.67 -11.05
C LEU A 72 -15.72 -5.06 -12.33
N LEU A 73 -15.49 -5.88 -13.37
CA LEU A 73 -14.99 -5.42 -14.66
C LEU A 73 -15.97 -4.47 -15.35
N ALA A 74 -17.27 -4.78 -15.34
CA ALA A 74 -18.31 -3.89 -15.85
C ALA A 74 -18.34 -2.53 -15.12
N LYS A 75 -17.96 -2.51 -13.83
CA LYS A 75 -17.80 -1.29 -13.01
C LYS A 75 -16.41 -0.66 -13.10
N LYS A 76 -15.62 -1.05 -14.11
CA LYS A 76 -14.29 -0.51 -14.42
C LYS A 76 -13.24 -0.80 -13.34
N ALA A 77 -13.33 -1.94 -12.65
CA ALA A 77 -12.21 -2.45 -11.88
C ALA A 77 -10.99 -2.64 -12.78
N VAL A 78 -9.81 -2.26 -12.29
CA VAL A 78 -8.60 -2.20 -13.13
C VAL A 78 -7.94 -3.57 -13.16
N ILE A 79 -7.77 -4.12 -14.36
CA ILE A 79 -6.96 -5.33 -14.58
C ILE A 79 -5.56 -4.93 -15.05
N SER A 80 -4.60 -4.89 -14.12
CA SER A 80 -3.21 -4.55 -14.44
C SER A 80 -2.41 -5.77 -14.87
N ARG A 81 -1.39 -5.56 -15.71
CA ARG A 81 -0.45 -6.64 -16.08
C ARG A 81 0.26 -7.19 -14.84
N TYR A 82 0.66 -6.31 -13.93
CA TYR A 82 1.28 -6.70 -12.66
C TYR A 82 0.38 -7.54 -11.76
N PHE A 83 -0.92 -7.22 -11.69
CA PHE A 83 -1.89 -8.03 -10.95
C PHE A 83 -1.93 -9.46 -11.49
N ILE A 84 -1.92 -9.64 -12.81
CA ILE A 84 -1.94 -10.96 -13.45
C ILE A 84 -0.62 -11.71 -13.24
N GLN A 85 0.52 -11.03 -13.36
CA GLN A 85 1.84 -11.62 -13.03
C GLN A 85 1.83 -12.17 -11.60
N ARG A 86 1.39 -11.36 -10.62
CA ARG A 86 1.29 -11.76 -9.22
C ARG A 86 0.27 -12.88 -8.98
N LEU A 87 -0.85 -12.85 -9.68
CA LEU A 87 -1.86 -13.92 -9.61
C LEU A 87 -1.28 -15.25 -10.10
N VAL A 88 -0.60 -15.25 -11.25
CA VAL A 88 0.00 -16.47 -11.83
C VAL A 88 1.12 -17.02 -10.97
N MET A 89 1.93 -16.16 -10.34
CA MET A 89 2.97 -16.59 -9.40
C MET A 89 2.42 -17.29 -8.15
N GLN A 90 1.18 -17.00 -7.74
CA GLN A 90 0.63 -17.40 -6.45
C GLN A 90 -0.64 -18.27 -6.57
N PHE A 91 -1.05 -18.63 -7.78
CA PHE A 91 -2.19 -19.50 -8.04
C PHE A 91 -1.85 -20.99 -7.89
N GLY A 92 -2.79 -21.76 -7.34
CA GLY A 92 -2.70 -23.21 -7.20
C GLY A 92 -2.05 -23.67 -5.90
N THR A 93 -2.28 -24.94 -5.57
CA THR A 93 -1.73 -25.58 -4.38
C THR A 93 -0.38 -26.24 -4.66
N SER A 94 0.54 -26.20 -3.70
CA SER A 94 1.78 -26.97 -3.78
C SER A 94 1.52 -28.46 -3.51
N ASP A 95 2.27 -29.35 -4.19
CA ASP A 95 2.23 -30.79 -3.91
C ASP A 95 2.73 -31.05 -2.47
N PRO A 96 1.89 -31.63 -1.58
CA PRO A 96 2.28 -31.93 -0.21
C PRO A 96 3.48 -32.88 -0.12
N LYS A 97 3.60 -33.84 -1.06
CA LYS A 97 4.72 -34.80 -1.06
C LYS A 97 6.02 -34.14 -1.45
N LEU A 98 5.98 -33.23 -2.43
CA LEU A 98 7.15 -32.43 -2.81
C LEU A 98 7.61 -31.54 -1.64
N THR A 99 6.68 -30.91 -0.92
CA THR A 99 6.97 -30.11 0.27
C THR A 99 7.61 -30.96 1.37
N GLU A 100 7.07 -32.15 1.64
CA GLU A 100 7.63 -33.11 2.59
C GLU A 100 9.07 -33.51 2.22
N MET A 101 9.31 -33.85 0.95
CA MET A 101 10.63 -34.25 0.46
C MET A 101 11.63 -33.10 0.54
N ARG A 102 11.22 -31.88 0.20
CA ARG A 102 12.01 -30.66 0.31
C ARG A 102 12.49 -30.40 1.75
N ILE A 103 11.61 -30.58 2.74
CA ILE A 103 11.94 -30.50 4.16
C ILE A 103 12.92 -31.62 4.55
N LYS A 104 12.65 -32.86 4.12
CA LYS A 104 13.46 -34.03 4.45
C LYS A 104 14.92 -33.91 4.00
N TYR A 105 15.16 -33.34 2.82
CA TYR A 105 16.51 -33.24 2.25
C TYR A 105 17.22 -31.91 2.53
N ASN A 106 16.74 -31.09 3.47
CA ASN A 106 17.34 -29.79 3.84
C ASN A 106 17.71 -28.91 2.64
N MET A 107 16.97 -29.03 1.53
CA MET A 107 16.95 -27.98 0.54
C MET A 107 16.44 -26.75 1.29
N ASN A 108 17.11 -25.59 1.20
CA ASN A 108 16.67 -24.33 1.82
C ASN A 108 15.23 -24.02 1.37
N VAL A 109 14.25 -24.52 2.12
CA VAL A 109 12.85 -24.49 1.76
C VAL A 109 12.17 -23.68 2.83
N ASP A 110 11.55 -22.61 2.37
CA ASP A 110 10.59 -21.81 3.11
C ASP A 110 9.49 -22.76 3.64
N THR A 111 9.56 -23.05 4.94
CA THR A 111 8.84 -24.13 5.65
C THR A 111 7.39 -23.78 5.98
N SER A 112 6.90 -22.61 5.60
CA SER A 112 5.53 -22.22 5.92
C SER A 112 4.54 -22.97 5.03
N LYS A 113 3.69 -23.77 5.66
CA LYS A 113 2.54 -24.48 5.07
C LYS A 113 1.41 -23.53 4.63
N ASP A 114 1.65 -22.22 4.66
CA ASP A 114 0.58 -21.24 4.50
C ASP A 114 0.27 -21.06 3.02
N GLU A 115 -1.01 -21.30 2.73
CA GLU A 115 -1.64 -20.99 1.46
C GLU A 115 -1.42 -19.53 1.08
N THR A 116 -1.01 -19.29 -0.16
CA THR A 116 -0.90 -17.94 -0.70
C THR A 116 -2.31 -17.33 -0.85
N TRP A 117 -2.40 -16.01 -0.96
CA TRP A 117 -3.68 -15.30 -1.09
C TRP A 117 -4.55 -15.75 -2.29
N ALA A 118 -3.96 -16.43 -3.27
CA ALA A 118 -4.63 -16.91 -4.47
C ALA A 118 -4.54 -18.43 -4.67
N SER A 119 -3.96 -19.21 -3.73
CA SER A 119 -3.73 -20.65 -3.93
C SER A 119 -5.02 -21.42 -4.17
N ASN A 120 -6.07 -21.04 -3.44
CA ASN A 120 -7.34 -21.74 -3.45
C ASN A 120 -8.29 -21.24 -4.54
N LEU A 121 -7.92 -20.19 -5.28
CA LEU A 121 -8.80 -19.57 -6.26
C LEU A 121 -9.36 -20.63 -7.22
N SER A 122 -10.67 -20.61 -7.45
CA SER A 122 -11.28 -21.56 -8.38
C SER A 122 -10.75 -21.37 -9.81
N LEU A 123 -10.53 -22.48 -10.52
CA LEU A 123 -10.05 -22.45 -11.90
C LEU A 123 -10.95 -21.60 -12.83
N PRO A 124 -12.29 -21.65 -12.76
CA PRO A 124 -13.15 -20.80 -13.59
C PRO A 124 -12.91 -19.30 -13.38
N VAL A 125 -12.72 -18.87 -12.12
CA VAL A 125 -12.43 -17.47 -11.81
C VAL A 125 -11.05 -17.06 -12.32
N PHE A 126 -10.05 -17.92 -12.10
CA PHE A 126 -8.69 -17.70 -12.62
C PHE A 126 -8.68 -17.57 -14.15
N THR A 127 -9.28 -18.54 -14.86
CA THR A 127 -9.36 -18.52 -16.32
C THR A 127 -10.08 -17.26 -16.81
N LYS A 128 -11.19 -16.86 -16.17
CA LYS A 128 -11.90 -15.63 -16.51
C LYS A 128 -10.99 -14.40 -16.41
N LEU A 129 -10.26 -14.24 -15.31
CA LEU A 129 -9.35 -13.10 -15.11
C LEU A 129 -8.23 -13.07 -16.16
N VAL A 130 -7.59 -14.21 -16.44
CA VAL A 130 -6.52 -14.30 -17.43
C VAL A 130 -7.05 -14.02 -18.84
N THR A 131 -8.22 -14.55 -19.20
CA THR A 131 -8.86 -14.28 -20.50
C THR A 131 -9.18 -12.80 -20.67
N GLU A 132 -9.79 -12.16 -19.67
CA GLU A 132 -10.11 -10.73 -19.74
C GLU A 132 -8.85 -9.87 -19.82
N ALA A 133 -7.80 -10.21 -19.06
CA ALA A 133 -6.52 -9.53 -19.15
C ALA A 133 -5.88 -9.67 -20.54
N THR A 134 -5.97 -10.84 -21.15
CA THR A 134 -5.44 -11.09 -22.51
C THR A 134 -6.14 -10.22 -23.54
N ASN A 135 -7.47 -10.09 -23.43
CA ASN A 135 -8.29 -9.29 -24.31
C ASN A 135 -8.00 -7.79 -24.14
N GLU A 136 -7.87 -7.33 -22.91
CA GLU A 136 -7.71 -5.91 -22.58
C GLU A 136 -6.27 -5.41 -22.85
N LEU A 137 -5.25 -6.21 -22.53
CA LEU A 137 -3.84 -5.83 -22.64
C LEU A 137 -3.19 -6.21 -23.99
N LYS A 138 -3.95 -6.81 -24.92
CA LYS A 138 -3.57 -7.11 -26.31
C LYS A 138 -2.20 -7.83 -26.44
N CYS A 139 -2.16 -9.09 -26.02
CA CYS A 139 -1.07 -10.08 -26.20
C CYS A 139 0.32 -9.80 -25.61
N ASP A 140 0.68 -8.59 -25.18
CA ASP A 140 1.97 -8.32 -24.50
C ASP A 140 1.86 -8.46 -22.97
N MET A 141 1.46 -9.65 -22.52
CA MET A 141 1.18 -9.88 -21.10
C MET A 141 2.43 -10.18 -20.27
N ALA A 142 3.58 -10.50 -20.88
CA ALA A 142 4.83 -10.85 -20.19
C ALA A 142 4.57 -11.53 -18.83
N ILE A 143 3.75 -12.60 -18.82
CA ILE A 143 3.06 -13.10 -17.60
C ILE A 143 4.06 -13.62 -16.55
N ARG A 144 5.23 -14.08 -17.02
CA ARG A 144 6.34 -14.51 -16.15
C ARG A 144 7.25 -13.36 -15.69
N GLY A 145 6.95 -12.14 -16.11
CA GLY A 145 7.66 -10.93 -15.70
C GLY A 145 7.22 -10.43 -14.33
N ASN A 146 7.81 -9.33 -13.92
CA ASN A 146 7.53 -8.65 -12.66
C ASN A 146 7.62 -7.14 -12.90
N ASP A 147 6.48 -6.51 -13.19
CA ASP A 147 6.43 -5.10 -13.55
C ASP A 147 6.91 -4.18 -12.45
N LEU A 148 6.82 -4.59 -11.18
CA LEU A 148 7.40 -3.82 -10.07
C LEU A 148 8.93 -3.86 -10.08
N GLU A 149 9.52 -4.98 -10.50
CA GLU A 149 10.97 -5.08 -10.71
C GLU A 149 11.40 -4.33 -11.97
N LEU A 150 10.61 -4.34 -13.04
CA LEU A 150 10.87 -3.45 -14.18
C LEU A 150 10.82 -1.98 -13.74
N PHE A 151 9.80 -1.59 -12.97
CA PHE A 151 9.68 -0.24 -12.40
C PHE A 151 10.90 0.11 -11.52
N HIS A 152 11.39 -0.83 -10.71
CA HIS A 152 12.63 -0.68 -9.94
C HIS A 152 13.80 -0.19 -10.78
N TYR A 153 14.03 -0.85 -11.92
CA TYR A 153 15.16 -0.54 -12.80
C TYR A 153 14.94 0.78 -13.54
N LEU A 154 13.73 1.02 -14.06
CA LEU A 154 13.39 2.25 -14.77
C LEU A 154 13.51 3.49 -13.87
N THR A 155 13.20 3.36 -12.57
CA THR A 155 13.31 4.48 -11.60
C THR A 155 14.64 4.49 -10.85
N ALA A 156 15.63 3.72 -11.30
CA ALA A 156 16.95 3.60 -10.65
C ALA A 156 16.89 3.33 -9.14
N GLY A 157 16.01 2.44 -8.71
CA GLY A 157 15.84 2.11 -7.29
C GLY A 157 17.09 1.51 -6.63
N ALA A 158 18.02 0.96 -7.43
CA ALA A 158 19.30 0.43 -6.96
C ALA A 158 20.36 1.52 -6.71
N LEU A 159 20.21 2.71 -7.32
CA LEU A 159 21.17 3.80 -7.19
C LEU A 159 20.92 4.63 -5.92
N THR A 160 21.80 5.58 -5.61
CA THR A 160 21.54 6.57 -4.56
C THR A 160 20.50 7.60 -5.00
N ILE A 161 19.78 8.22 -4.05
CA ILE A 161 18.66 9.13 -4.37
C ILE A 161 19.09 10.32 -5.23
N ASN A 162 20.34 10.76 -5.14
CA ASN A 162 20.86 11.88 -5.91
C ASN A 162 21.17 11.51 -7.38
N GLN A 163 21.40 10.23 -7.68
CA GLN A 163 21.72 9.75 -9.03
C GLN A 163 20.48 9.28 -9.79
N ALA A 164 19.42 8.88 -9.07
CA ALA A 164 18.20 8.37 -9.66
C ALA A 164 17.40 9.34 -10.55
N PRO A 165 17.38 10.68 -10.32
CA PRO A 165 16.61 11.60 -11.15
C PRO A 165 17.01 11.58 -12.63
N ALA A 166 18.30 11.49 -12.94
CA ALA A 166 18.78 11.44 -14.31
C ALA A 166 18.27 10.18 -15.04
N VAL A 167 18.46 9.01 -14.44
CA VAL A 167 18.02 7.73 -15.01
C VAL A 167 16.49 7.66 -15.12
N LEU A 168 15.75 8.15 -14.13
CA LEU A 168 14.29 8.20 -14.20
C LEU A 168 13.84 9.07 -15.37
N SER A 169 14.48 10.23 -15.58
CA SER A 169 14.15 11.14 -16.67
C SER A 169 14.43 10.52 -18.05
N GLU A 170 15.54 9.80 -18.18
CA GLU A 170 15.89 9.05 -19.41
C GLU A 170 14.85 7.97 -19.74
N ASN A 171 14.25 7.36 -18.71
CA ASN A 171 13.31 6.25 -18.85
C ASN A 171 11.84 6.68 -18.74
N ILE A 172 11.53 7.98 -18.71
CA ILE A 172 10.18 8.46 -18.38
C ILE A 172 9.10 7.93 -19.32
N GLN A 173 9.39 7.80 -20.62
CA GLN A 173 8.45 7.26 -21.60
C GLN A 173 8.14 5.78 -21.34
N HIS A 174 9.13 4.99 -20.90
CA HIS A 174 8.92 3.60 -20.53
C HIS A 174 8.14 3.46 -19.22
N ILE A 175 8.32 4.38 -18.27
CA ILE A 175 7.54 4.45 -17.03
C ILE A 175 6.08 4.81 -17.34
N GLU A 176 5.86 5.79 -18.22
CA GLU A 176 4.54 6.19 -18.69
C GLU A 176 3.83 5.05 -19.42
N ASP A 177 4.50 4.33 -20.32
CA ASP A 177 3.96 3.14 -20.97
C ASP A 177 3.56 2.07 -19.94
N LEU A 178 4.43 1.80 -18.97
CA LEU A 178 4.20 0.82 -17.92
C LEU A 178 2.96 1.19 -17.08
N ILE A 179 2.83 2.44 -16.66
CA ILE A 179 1.68 2.89 -15.87
C ILE A 179 0.42 2.96 -16.74
N ILE A 180 0.44 3.62 -17.89
CA ILE A 180 -0.76 3.90 -18.67
C ILE A 180 -1.22 2.68 -19.48
N ASN A 181 -0.32 2.12 -20.30
CA ASN A 181 -0.68 1.07 -21.25
C ASN A 181 -0.69 -0.31 -20.61
N LYS A 182 0.21 -0.57 -19.66
CA LYS A 182 0.22 -1.84 -18.89
C LYS A 182 -0.58 -1.76 -17.59
N LYS A 183 -1.17 -0.60 -17.31
CA LYS A 183 -2.01 -0.30 -16.15
C LYS A 183 -1.30 -0.60 -14.83
N PHE A 184 0.03 -0.44 -14.77
CA PHE A 184 0.83 -0.83 -13.62
C PHE A 184 0.31 -0.16 -12.34
N ILE A 185 -0.16 -0.98 -11.41
CA ILE A 185 -0.63 -0.58 -10.08
C ILE A 185 0.05 -1.53 -9.09
N PRO A 186 0.83 -1.03 -8.12
CA PRO A 186 1.38 -1.86 -7.06
C PRO A 186 0.27 -2.41 -6.18
N PHE A 187 0.48 -3.57 -5.56
CA PHE A 187 -0.47 -4.07 -4.57
C PHE A 187 -0.53 -3.10 -3.38
N PRO A 188 -1.64 -3.08 -2.62
CA PRO A 188 -1.74 -2.15 -1.50
C PRO A 188 -0.68 -2.47 -0.43
N PRO A 189 -0.27 -1.47 0.37
CA PRO A 189 0.57 -1.71 1.53
C PRO A 189 -0.16 -2.56 2.56
N ARG A 190 0.60 -3.38 3.29
CA ARG A 190 0.06 -4.20 4.38
C ARG A 190 -0.55 -3.30 5.48
N PRO A 191 -1.84 -3.47 5.85
CA PRO A 191 -2.44 -2.75 6.97
C PRO A 191 -1.65 -2.96 8.27
N LYS A 192 -1.33 -1.88 8.99
CA LYS A 192 -0.53 -1.94 10.24
C LYS A 192 -1.17 -2.83 11.34
N THR A 193 -2.48 -3.10 11.29
CA THR A 193 -3.16 -4.06 12.18
C THR A 193 -2.78 -5.52 11.91
N LEU A 194 -2.37 -5.84 10.67
CA LEU A 194 -1.91 -7.16 10.25
C LEU A 194 -0.40 -7.36 10.44
N VAL A 195 0.35 -6.29 10.71
CA VAL A 195 1.81 -6.32 10.91
C VAL A 195 2.20 -7.09 12.19
N ARG A 196 1.27 -7.33 13.12
CA ARG A 196 1.57 -7.93 14.42
C ARG A 196 1.35 -9.45 14.44
N LYS A 197 2.32 -10.20 13.91
CA LYS A 197 2.72 -11.56 14.35
C LYS A 197 4.18 -11.92 14.00
N SER A 198 4.97 -11.04 13.38
CA SER A 198 6.40 -11.25 13.24
C SER A 198 7.09 -11.02 14.59
N SER A 199 7.76 -12.06 15.07
CA SER A 199 8.50 -12.09 16.33
C SER A 199 9.54 -10.96 16.42
N PRO A 200 10.04 -10.59 17.61
CA PRO A 200 11.05 -9.54 17.80
C PRO A 200 12.45 -9.86 17.24
N GLY A 201 12.58 -10.88 16.40
CA GLY A 201 13.73 -11.13 15.55
C GLY A 201 13.21 -11.14 14.11
N GLY A 202 13.49 -10.08 13.35
CA GLY A 202 12.92 -9.86 12.03
C GLY A 202 13.04 -11.07 11.12
N GLU A 203 11.93 -11.78 10.93
CA GLU A 203 11.81 -12.73 9.84
C GLU A 203 11.95 -11.94 8.53
N VAL A 204 12.83 -12.41 7.66
CA VAL A 204 13.00 -11.86 6.32
C VAL A 204 11.67 -12.05 5.60
N GLU A 205 10.93 -10.96 5.38
CA GLU A 205 9.68 -11.02 4.63
C GLU A 205 10.00 -11.40 3.18
N TYR A 206 9.57 -12.61 2.78
CA TYR A 206 9.75 -13.10 1.42
C TYR A 206 8.98 -12.23 0.42
N TYR A 207 9.57 -12.04 -0.76
CA TYR A 207 8.94 -11.38 -1.89
C TYR A 207 8.74 -12.38 -3.04
N PRO A 208 7.53 -12.49 -3.61
CA PRO A 208 6.29 -11.82 -3.19
C PRO A 208 5.78 -12.28 -1.81
N SER A 209 5.05 -11.42 -1.12
CA SER A 209 4.45 -11.77 0.17
C SER A 209 3.33 -12.80 -0.01
N LYS A 210 3.19 -13.73 0.94
CA LYS A 210 2.20 -14.82 0.87
C LYS A 210 0.76 -14.31 0.85
N ASP A 211 0.46 -13.26 1.60
CA ASP A 211 -0.88 -12.66 1.66
C ASP A 211 -1.11 -11.56 0.61
N GLY A 212 -0.17 -11.38 -0.31
CA GLY A 212 -0.30 -10.61 -1.54
C GLY A 212 0.03 -9.12 -1.41
N TYR A 213 -0.01 -8.53 -0.22
CA TYR A 213 0.33 -7.11 -0.02
C TYR A 213 1.77 -6.80 -0.41
N GLU A 214 2.06 -5.55 -0.79
CA GLU A 214 3.46 -5.16 -0.94
C GLU A 214 4.14 -5.05 0.41
N ASN A 215 5.40 -5.51 0.46
CA ASN A 215 6.24 -5.35 1.63
C ASN A 215 6.80 -3.94 1.70
N ASN A 216 7.36 -3.59 2.86
CA ASN A 216 7.90 -2.25 3.10
C ASN A 216 9.04 -1.89 2.12
N ARG A 217 9.85 -2.86 1.67
CA ARG A 217 10.94 -2.61 0.72
C ARG A 217 10.39 -2.12 -0.62
N GLN A 218 9.33 -2.76 -1.11
CA GLN A 218 8.69 -2.39 -2.36
C GLN A 218 7.88 -1.10 -2.28
N ILE A 219 7.18 -0.87 -1.17
CA ILE A 219 6.48 0.40 -0.95
C ILE A 219 7.49 1.57 -0.88
N ASN A 220 8.67 1.38 -0.27
CA ASN A 220 9.74 2.37 -0.25
C ASN A 220 10.30 2.70 -1.63
N LEU A 221 10.35 1.71 -2.53
CA LEU A 221 10.80 1.91 -3.91
C LEU A 221 9.81 2.81 -4.66
N ILE A 222 8.51 2.52 -4.54
CA ILE A 222 7.44 3.30 -5.17
C ILE A 222 7.42 4.72 -4.59
N SER A 223 7.52 4.85 -3.27
CA SER A 223 7.54 6.16 -2.60
C SER A 223 8.71 7.00 -3.08
N ARG A 224 9.91 6.40 -3.22
CA ARG A 224 11.09 7.07 -3.75
C ARG A 224 10.89 7.59 -5.18
N ALA A 225 10.24 6.83 -6.06
CA ALA A 225 9.92 7.32 -7.40
C ALA A 225 9.00 8.56 -7.34
N VAL A 226 8.01 8.56 -6.45
CA VAL A 226 7.12 9.73 -6.22
C VAL A 226 7.88 10.92 -5.64
N LEU A 227 8.85 10.71 -4.75
CA LEU A 227 9.69 11.79 -4.21
C LEU A 227 10.53 12.47 -5.30
N ILE A 228 10.99 11.71 -6.29
CA ILE A 228 11.79 12.21 -7.41
C ILE A 228 10.89 12.89 -8.45
N GLN A 229 9.81 12.22 -8.85
CA GLN A 229 8.87 12.70 -9.87
C GLN A 229 7.43 12.60 -9.35
N PRO A 230 6.93 13.62 -8.61
CA PRO A 230 5.59 13.59 -8.01
C PRO A 230 4.44 13.44 -9.03
N GLU A 231 4.65 13.92 -10.26
CA GLU A 231 3.66 13.85 -11.34
C GLU A 231 3.27 12.42 -11.75
N LEU A 232 4.07 11.40 -11.40
CA LEU A 232 3.70 9.99 -11.61
C LEU A 232 2.37 9.63 -10.95
N VAL A 233 2.01 10.32 -9.86
CA VAL A 233 0.71 10.17 -9.18
C VAL A 233 -0.46 10.43 -10.12
N ASN A 234 -0.33 11.41 -11.02
CA ASN A 234 -1.40 11.73 -11.97
C ASN A 234 -1.59 10.62 -13.00
N LEU A 235 -0.51 9.95 -13.42
CA LEU A 235 -0.60 8.78 -14.31
C LEU A 235 -1.40 7.64 -13.67
N TRP A 236 -1.17 7.35 -12.39
CA TRP A 236 -1.93 6.34 -11.65
C TRP A 236 -3.41 6.70 -11.50
N LYS A 237 -3.72 7.97 -11.21
CA LYS A 237 -5.10 8.44 -11.15
C LYS A 237 -5.81 8.31 -12.49
N ASN A 238 -5.12 8.60 -13.60
CA ASN A 238 -5.67 8.50 -14.95
C ASN A 238 -6.13 7.09 -15.30
N ILE A 239 -5.47 6.05 -14.76
CA ILE A 239 -5.88 4.65 -14.96
C ILE A 239 -6.87 4.13 -13.90
N GLY A 240 -7.28 4.96 -12.95
CA GLY A 240 -8.30 4.64 -11.94
C GLY A 240 -7.78 4.28 -10.54
N TYR A 241 -6.47 4.46 -10.26
CA TYR A 241 -5.90 4.31 -8.93
C TYR A 241 -5.97 5.63 -8.15
N ASN A 242 -7.16 5.95 -7.65
CA ASN A 242 -7.43 7.21 -6.96
C ASN A 242 -6.90 7.23 -5.53
N GLU A 243 -6.74 6.05 -4.94
CA GLU A 243 -6.30 5.80 -3.57
C GLU A 243 -4.77 5.87 -3.41
N VAL A 244 -4.02 6.08 -4.50
CA VAL A 244 -2.54 6.13 -4.46
C VAL A 244 -1.99 7.09 -3.41
N CYS A 245 -2.64 8.25 -3.23
CA CYS A 245 -2.22 9.22 -2.24
C CYS A 245 -2.52 8.77 -0.82
N SER A 246 -3.62 8.06 -0.57
CA SER A 246 -3.93 7.50 0.77
C SER A 246 -3.03 6.32 1.10
N ASP A 247 -2.77 5.45 0.12
CA ASP A 247 -1.99 4.23 0.30
C ASP A 247 -0.51 4.55 0.56
N LEU A 248 0.04 5.55 -0.14
CA LEU A 248 1.43 5.98 0.02
C LEU A 248 1.59 7.17 0.98
N ASN A 249 0.52 7.62 1.64
CA ASN A 249 0.52 8.89 2.36
C ASN A 249 1.62 9.01 3.41
N GLU A 250 1.69 8.02 4.30
CA GLU A 250 2.64 8.03 5.42
C GLU A 250 4.07 8.05 4.89
N ILE A 251 4.40 7.13 3.97
CA ILE A 251 5.77 6.94 3.50
C ILE A 251 6.27 8.06 2.59
N VAL A 252 5.40 8.66 1.77
CA VAL A 252 5.79 9.77 0.87
C VAL A 252 5.96 11.07 1.65
N VAL A 253 5.07 11.35 2.61
CA VAL A 253 5.19 12.57 3.44
C VAL A 253 6.41 12.46 4.36
N GLU A 254 6.61 11.33 5.04
CA GLU A 254 7.81 11.09 5.85
C GLU A 254 9.09 11.10 5.01
N GLY A 255 9.07 10.45 3.84
CA GLY A 255 10.19 10.45 2.91
C GLY A 255 10.57 11.87 2.45
N THR A 256 9.57 12.73 2.22
CA THR A 256 9.81 14.14 1.89
C THR A 256 10.49 14.86 3.05
N LEU A 257 10.01 14.65 4.27
CA LEU A 257 10.62 15.24 5.46
C LEU A 257 12.04 14.74 5.68
N LEU A 258 12.33 13.45 5.44
CA LEU A 258 13.67 12.89 5.51
C LEU A 258 14.63 13.49 4.47
N VAL A 259 14.13 13.78 3.27
CA VAL A 259 14.93 14.47 2.24
C VAL A 259 15.22 15.91 2.65
N CYS A 260 14.28 16.59 3.30
CA CYS A 260 14.47 17.97 3.79
C CYS A 260 15.38 18.03 5.02
N LEU A 261 15.19 17.09 5.94
CA LEU A 261 15.77 17.04 7.27
C LEU A 261 16.51 15.69 7.44
N PRO A 262 17.58 15.43 6.67
CA PRO A 262 18.26 14.13 6.72
C PRO A 262 18.76 13.83 8.13
N PRO A 263 18.56 12.61 8.67
CA PRO A 263 18.98 12.28 10.04
C PRO A 263 20.49 12.45 10.21
N ASN A 264 21.26 12.07 9.19
CA ASN A 264 22.70 12.28 9.07
C ASN A 264 22.95 13.27 7.91
N PRO A 265 22.97 14.59 8.18
CA PRO A 265 23.16 15.60 7.16
C PRO A 265 24.63 15.61 6.68
N PRO A 266 24.90 15.90 5.40
CA PRO A 266 26.26 16.18 4.96
C PRO A 266 26.79 17.48 5.58
N ASP A 267 28.12 17.67 5.61
CA ASP A 267 28.76 18.81 6.29
C ASP A 267 28.33 20.18 5.74
N ASN A 268 27.94 20.23 4.47
CA ASN A 268 27.46 21.44 3.79
C ASN A 268 25.94 21.66 3.90
N TRP A 269 25.23 20.82 4.66
CA TRP A 269 23.78 20.94 4.81
C TRP A 269 23.41 22.12 5.70
N ILE A 270 22.49 22.94 5.21
CA ILE A 270 21.88 24.03 5.95
C ILE A 270 20.46 23.61 6.30
N CYS A 271 20.07 23.84 7.56
CA CYS A 271 18.72 23.51 8.00
C CYS A 271 17.70 24.34 7.21
N PRO A 272 16.72 23.70 6.54
CA PRO A 272 15.73 24.42 5.76
C PRO A 272 14.84 25.27 6.67
N SER A 273 14.40 26.40 6.15
CA SER A 273 13.45 27.27 6.84
C SER A 273 12.07 26.61 6.94
N THR A 274 11.21 27.14 7.81
CA THR A 274 9.81 26.73 7.88
C THR A 274 9.12 26.83 6.52
N ASP A 275 9.40 27.87 5.75
CA ASP A 275 8.72 28.11 4.47
C ASP A 275 9.21 27.12 3.39
N ASP A 276 10.48 26.71 3.42
CA ASP A 276 11.01 25.66 2.53
C ASP A 276 10.31 24.30 2.77
N ILE A 277 10.08 23.95 4.03
CA ILE A 277 9.36 22.72 4.41
C ILE A 277 7.91 22.80 3.92
N ILE A 278 7.25 23.94 4.13
CA ILE A 278 5.87 24.17 3.67
C ILE A 278 5.76 24.05 2.17
N GLU A 279 6.65 24.70 1.41
CA GLU A 279 6.62 24.67 -0.06
C GLU A 279 6.71 23.23 -0.58
N ARG A 280 7.61 22.42 -0.02
CA ARG A 280 7.79 21.02 -0.40
C ARG A 280 6.56 20.17 -0.07
N LEU A 281 5.98 20.33 1.12
CA LEU A 281 4.78 19.60 1.51
C LEU A 281 3.55 20.03 0.69
N GLN A 282 3.41 21.32 0.39
CA GLN A 282 2.31 21.83 -0.43
C GLN A 282 2.32 21.27 -1.85
N LYS A 283 3.49 21.00 -2.44
CA LYS A 283 3.59 20.31 -3.74
C LYS A 283 2.92 18.94 -3.69
N LEU A 284 3.13 18.19 -2.62
CA LEU A 284 2.45 16.90 -2.41
C LEU A 284 0.96 17.05 -2.11
N PHE A 285 0.56 18.05 -1.34
CA PHE A 285 -0.85 18.24 -1.00
C PHE A 285 -1.70 18.63 -2.21
N LYS A 286 -1.13 19.36 -3.18
CA LYS A 286 -1.77 19.61 -4.48
C LYS A 286 -2.10 18.30 -5.23
N LEU A 287 -1.28 17.26 -5.04
CA LEU A 287 -1.54 15.93 -5.58
C LEU A 287 -2.52 15.12 -4.73
N GLY A 288 -2.90 15.56 -3.52
CA GLY A 288 -3.89 14.89 -2.67
C GLY A 288 -3.32 14.14 -1.47
N PHE A 289 -2.00 14.18 -1.24
CA PHE A 289 -1.40 13.76 0.02
C PHE A 289 -1.85 14.66 1.18
N ARG A 290 -1.77 14.17 2.42
CA ARG A 290 -2.26 14.90 3.60
C ARG A 290 -1.37 14.73 4.81
N LEU A 291 -1.15 15.81 5.54
CA LEU A 291 -0.54 15.76 6.87
C LEU A 291 -1.58 15.32 7.91
N THR A 292 -1.46 14.09 8.39
CA THR A 292 -2.34 13.54 9.43
C THR A 292 -1.68 13.62 10.81
N ASP A 293 -2.49 13.58 11.87
CA ASP A 293 -1.99 13.54 13.25
C ASP A 293 -0.99 12.42 13.49
N ARG A 294 -1.22 11.28 12.82
CA ARG A 294 -0.32 10.13 12.86
C ARG A 294 1.05 10.44 12.24
N ILE A 295 1.07 11.03 11.04
CA ILE A 295 2.32 11.39 10.36
C ILE A 295 3.08 12.42 11.21
N ILE A 296 2.38 13.35 11.86
CA ILE A 296 2.99 14.29 12.80
C ILE A 296 3.66 13.55 13.97
N GLU A 297 2.97 12.59 14.60
CA GLU A 297 3.55 11.79 15.68
C GLU A 297 4.77 10.97 15.22
N GLU A 298 4.65 10.26 14.09
CA GLU A 298 5.72 9.42 13.54
C GLU A 298 6.93 10.28 13.10
N SER A 299 6.70 11.44 12.49
CA SER A 299 7.76 12.40 12.12
C SER A 299 8.52 12.98 13.32
N ILE A 300 7.81 13.32 14.41
CA ILE A 300 8.47 13.80 15.63
C ILE A 300 9.38 12.71 16.23
N ASN A 301 8.92 11.46 16.23
CA ASN A 301 9.72 10.33 16.69
C ASN A 301 10.94 10.08 15.77
N LEU A 302 10.76 10.22 14.47
CA LEU A 302 11.83 10.05 13.47
C LEU A 302 13.00 11.02 13.70
N PHE A 303 12.70 12.24 14.14
CA PHE A 303 13.70 13.27 14.42
C PHE A 303 14.01 13.45 15.92
N GLU A 304 13.63 12.50 16.79
CA GLU A 304 13.79 12.61 18.24
C GLU A 304 15.22 13.00 18.65
N SER A 305 16.23 12.38 18.01
CA SER A 305 17.65 12.61 18.31
C SER A 305 18.15 14.01 17.97
N ARG A 306 17.48 14.71 17.04
CA ARG A 306 17.87 16.03 16.53
C ARG A 306 16.77 17.08 16.67
N ILE A 307 15.78 16.82 17.52
CA ILE A 307 14.60 17.67 17.69
C ILE A 307 14.95 19.09 18.17
N ASN A 308 16.11 19.26 18.82
CA ASN A 308 16.63 20.57 19.22
C ASN A 308 17.12 21.42 18.04
N ILE A 309 17.45 20.80 16.90
CA ILE A 309 17.93 21.48 15.69
C ILE A 309 16.76 21.69 14.72
N VAL A 310 16.00 20.62 14.45
CA VAL A 310 14.97 20.64 13.39
C VAL A 310 13.56 20.84 13.92
N GLY A 311 13.35 20.77 15.24
CA GLY A 311 12.02 20.72 15.84
C GLY A 311 11.23 22.02 15.67
N GLU A 312 11.87 23.18 15.84
CA GLU A 312 11.19 24.47 15.65
C GLU A 312 10.72 24.67 14.20
N PRO A 313 11.58 24.58 13.16
CA PRO A 313 11.12 24.77 11.79
C PRO A 313 10.06 23.73 11.38
N LEU A 314 10.20 22.48 11.84
CA LEU A 314 9.25 21.39 11.58
C LEU A 314 7.88 21.64 12.23
N LEU A 315 7.83 21.97 13.52
CA LEU A 315 6.57 22.19 14.23
C LEU A 315 5.87 23.46 13.76
N ASN A 316 6.62 24.51 13.43
CA ASN A 316 6.08 25.72 12.84
C ASN A 316 5.46 25.43 11.47
N ALA A 317 6.10 24.59 10.65
CA ALA A 317 5.55 24.17 9.36
C ALA A 317 4.23 23.41 9.54
N PHE A 318 4.19 22.43 10.45
CA PHE A 318 2.97 21.68 10.74
C PHE A 318 1.84 22.58 11.24
N SER A 319 2.13 23.51 12.15
CA SER A 319 1.12 24.42 12.68
C SER A 319 0.57 25.36 11.60
N LYS A 320 1.43 25.97 10.78
CA LYS A 320 1.00 26.81 9.66
C LYS A 320 0.13 26.02 8.67
N ILE A 321 0.50 24.79 8.34
CA ILE A 321 -0.26 23.91 7.43
C ILE A 321 -1.65 23.57 8.00
N GLN A 322 -1.77 23.39 9.32
CA GLN A 322 -3.04 23.06 9.99
C GLN A 322 -3.81 24.28 10.52
N GLY A 323 -3.52 25.49 10.00
CA GLY A 323 -4.27 26.70 10.33
C GLY A 323 -3.91 27.31 11.70
N ASN A 324 -2.63 27.31 12.07
CA ASN A 324 -2.08 27.89 13.31
C ASN A 324 -2.59 27.26 14.62
N SER A 325 -3.12 26.03 14.54
CA SER A 325 -3.38 25.22 15.72
C SER A 325 -2.17 24.31 16.00
N THR A 326 -1.83 24.11 17.27
CA THR A 326 -0.91 23.04 17.66
C THR A 326 -1.75 21.80 17.96
N PRO A 327 -1.59 20.69 17.22
CA PRO A 327 -2.35 19.48 17.50
C PRO A 327 -2.14 19.01 18.93
N ALA A 328 -3.21 18.54 19.57
CA ALA A 328 -3.11 17.92 20.89
C ALA A 328 -2.09 16.76 20.90
N ILE A 329 -1.95 16.08 19.76
CA ILE A 329 -1.00 14.97 19.61
C ILE A 329 0.44 15.42 19.79
N VAL A 330 0.84 16.60 19.29
CA VAL A 330 2.21 17.14 19.45
C VAL A 330 2.59 17.27 20.92
N LYS A 331 1.70 17.86 21.74
CA LYS A 331 1.93 18.01 23.19
C LYS A 331 2.07 16.65 23.87
N SER A 332 1.21 15.69 23.48
CA SER A 332 1.23 14.34 24.04
C SER A 332 2.52 13.59 23.70
N THR A 333 3.00 13.67 22.45
CA THR A 333 4.20 12.98 21.94
C THR A 333 5.46 13.55 22.57
N LEU A 334 5.60 14.88 22.62
CA LEU A 334 6.73 15.53 23.30
C LEU A 334 6.79 15.18 24.80
N THR A 335 5.62 15.03 25.44
CA THR A 335 5.55 14.60 26.84
C THR A 335 5.99 13.15 27.01
N LYS A 336 5.62 12.24 26.09
CA LYS A 336 6.10 10.85 26.07
C LYS A 336 7.63 10.81 25.94
N ILE A 337 8.19 11.52 24.95
CA ILE A 337 9.64 11.62 24.70
C ILE A 337 10.41 12.12 25.94
N ARG A 338 9.90 13.17 26.61
CA ARG A 338 10.51 13.67 27.85
C ARG A 338 10.47 12.64 28.99
N LYS A 339 9.40 11.85 29.09
CA LYS A 339 9.25 10.80 30.12
C LYS A 339 10.18 9.60 29.84
N THR A 340 10.30 9.17 28.59
CA THR A 340 11.24 8.09 28.20
C THR A 340 12.68 8.52 28.43
N GLY A 341 13.10 9.72 27.99
CA GLY A 341 14.45 10.23 28.22
C GLY A 341 14.85 10.36 29.70
N LYS A 342 13.88 10.68 30.59
CA LYS A 342 14.11 10.69 32.05
C LYS A 342 14.31 9.28 32.63
N LYS A 343 13.58 8.26 32.13
CA LYS A 343 13.75 6.87 32.55
C LYS A 343 15.12 6.30 32.14
N THR A 344 15.59 6.58 30.92
CA THR A 344 16.92 6.13 30.43
C THR A 344 18.09 6.81 31.16
N ARG A 345 17.93 8.07 31.59
CA ARG A 345 18.94 8.76 32.43
C ARG A 345 18.99 8.21 33.85
N ASN A 346 17.85 7.82 34.43
CA ASN A 346 17.79 7.25 35.78
C ASN A 346 18.30 5.80 35.85
N SER A 347 18.21 5.02 34.76
CA SER A 347 18.80 3.67 34.70
C SER A 347 20.32 3.70 34.51
N ARG A 348 20.87 4.69 33.79
CA ARG A 348 22.32 4.89 33.63
C ARG A 348 23.02 5.45 34.88
N LYS A 349 22.29 6.05 35.82
CA LYS A 349 22.81 6.50 37.12
C LYS A 349 22.83 5.41 38.21
N LYS A 350 22.27 4.22 37.92
CA LYS A 350 22.19 3.08 38.84
C LYS A 350 23.11 1.90 38.46
N ARG A 351 23.96 2.09 37.45
CA ARG A 351 25.16 1.29 37.17
C ARG A 351 26.36 2.19 37.41
#